data_AF-A0A9D7J998-F1
#
_entry.id   AF-A0A9D7J998-F1
#
_cell.length_a   1.000
_cell.length_b   1.000
_cell.length_c   1.000
_cell.angle_alpha   90.00
_cell.angle_beta   90.00
_cell.angle_gamma   90.00
#
_symmetry.space_group_name_H-M   'P 1'
#
loop_
_entity.id
_entity.type
_entity.pdbx_description
1 polymer ?
#
loop_
_entity_poly.entity_id
_entity_poly.type
_entity_poly.pdbx_seq_one_letter_code
_entity_poly.pdbx_strand_id
1 'polypeptide(L)'
;MKCEAKTEQEMREAEVERPESMGDLVNYIETLVDREHDYGTSVYAMSMAATAAFNYVAHKLGVTGFQASCADMDVLRRTRHIDGPFMLIDADQMLYPQYSIERVVREALVSWGPWAAEKATKLLQDQVKHQYVAPEVLAHWRHLASAPIRQPPPPPRRAPMAERPYEITDADAQTKSYVIAKTPAQALYSVTRNRFKARPMSALEVARLPAGTVIADATAEPQQPLDDDADDDEDLPNGFRGGDAVE
;
A
#
# COMPACT_ATOMS: atom_id res chain seq x y z
N MET A 1 -32.24 1.98 16.99
CA MET A 1 -31.44 2.83 17.92
C MET A 1 -31.07 4.07 17.12
N LYS A 2 -31.58 5.26 17.46
CA LYS A 2 -31.21 6.49 16.74
C LYS A 2 -29.80 6.84 17.17
N CYS A 3 -28.81 6.69 16.29
CA CYS A 3 -27.48 7.27 16.53
C CYS A 3 -27.64 8.78 16.67
N GLU A 4 -27.10 9.37 17.73
CA GLU A 4 -27.03 10.81 17.87
C GLU A 4 -26.30 11.40 16.65
N ALA A 5 -26.83 12.50 16.13
CA ALA A 5 -26.27 13.15 14.95
C ALA A 5 -24.90 13.73 15.29
N LYS A 6 -23.83 13.04 14.88
CA LYS A 6 -22.46 13.57 14.92
C LYS A 6 -22.35 14.90 14.19
N THR A 7 -21.68 15.87 14.79
CA THR A 7 -21.25 17.15 14.23
C THR A 7 -20.17 16.95 13.16
N GLU A 8 -19.90 18.01 12.39
CA GLU A 8 -18.80 18.03 11.40
C GLU A 8 -17.45 17.62 12.02
N GLN A 9 -17.09 18.21 13.16
CA GLN A 9 -15.82 17.92 13.85
C GLN A 9 -15.73 16.46 14.29
N GLU A 10 -16.82 15.93 14.85
CA GLU A 10 -16.87 14.52 15.27
C GLU A 10 -16.77 13.56 14.08
N MET A 11 -17.36 13.90 12.93
CA MET A 11 -17.21 13.09 11.71
C MET A 11 -15.80 13.17 11.13
N ARG A 12 -15.15 14.33 11.22
CA ARG A 12 -13.77 14.52 10.78
C ARG A 12 -12.78 13.66 11.55
N GLU A 13 -12.97 13.55 12.86
CA GLU A 13 -12.07 12.81 13.76
C GLU A 13 -12.45 11.34 13.91
N ALA A 14 -13.66 10.96 13.52
CA ALA A 14 -14.13 9.58 13.62
C ALA A 14 -13.34 8.64 12.71
N GLU A 15 -13.02 7.47 13.24
CA GLU A 15 -12.58 6.35 12.40
C GLU A 15 -13.71 5.88 11.50
N VAL A 16 -13.36 5.53 10.26
CA VAL A 16 -14.29 4.97 9.30
C VAL A 16 -14.48 3.48 9.60
N GLU A 17 -15.73 3.04 9.60
CA GLU A 17 -16.06 1.62 9.79
C GLU A 17 -15.42 0.75 8.70
N ARG A 18 -15.14 -0.52 9.03
CA ARG A 18 -14.54 -1.50 8.12
C ARG A 18 -15.55 -2.64 7.88
N PRO A 19 -16.45 -2.50 6.90
CA PRO A 19 -17.46 -3.51 6.63
C PRO A 19 -16.86 -4.87 6.26
N GLU A 20 -17.39 -5.96 6.82
CA GLU A 20 -16.93 -7.32 6.51
C GLU A 20 -17.71 -7.96 5.35
N SER A 21 -18.96 -7.54 5.16
CA SER A 21 -19.85 -7.98 4.09
C SER A 21 -20.35 -6.83 3.22
N MET A 22 -20.91 -7.17 2.05
CA MET A 22 -21.56 -6.18 1.19
C MET A 22 -22.78 -5.55 1.87
N GLY A 23 -23.52 -6.35 2.64
CA GLY A 23 -24.67 -5.86 3.40
C GLY A 23 -24.27 -4.80 4.44
N ASP A 24 -23.16 -5.03 5.15
CA ASP A 24 -22.64 -4.07 6.12
C ASP A 24 -22.20 -2.76 5.44
N LEU A 25 -21.57 -2.86 4.26
CA LEU A 25 -21.15 -1.69 3.50
C LEU A 25 -22.35 -0.87 3.03
N VAL A 26 -23.37 -1.53 2.48
CA VAL A 26 -24.61 -0.86 2.04
C VAL A 26 -25.31 -0.20 3.21
N ASN A 27 -25.51 -0.93 4.32
CA ASN A 27 -26.14 -0.40 5.52
C ASN A 27 -25.38 0.83 6.06
N TYR A 28 -24.05 0.77 6.10
CA TYR A 28 -23.22 1.88 6.56
C TYR A 28 -23.40 3.13 5.67
N ILE A 29 -23.35 2.95 4.35
CA ILE A 29 -23.57 4.04 3.39
C ILE A 29 -24.98 4.62 3.53
N GLU A 30 -26.01 3.79 3.67
CA GLU A 30 -27.39 4.24 3.91
C GLU A 30 -27.48 5.09 5.18
N THR A 31 -26.86 4.67 6.29
CA THR A 31 -26.84 5.49 7.53
C THR A 31 -26.14 6.84 7.35
N LEU A 32 -25.13 6.91 6.49
CA LEU A 32 -24.46 8.15 6.15
C LEU A 32 -25.29 9.03 5.23
N VAL A 33 -26.09 8.46 4.33
CA VAL A 33 -26.90 9.21 3.35
C VAL A 33 -28.20 9.72 3.97
N ASP A 34 -28.89 8.91 4.78
CA ASP A 34 -30.25 9.18 5.27
C ASP A 34 -30.34 10.20 6.42
N ARG A 35 -29.20 10.62 6.94
CA ARG A 35 -29.15 11.66 7.99
C ARG A 35 -29.33 13.06 7.41
N GLU A 36 -29.71 14.00 8.25
CA GLU A 36 -29.71 15.42 7.88
C GLU A 36 -28.26 15.91 7.71
N HIS A 37 -28.01 16.62 6.62
CA HIS A 37 -26.69 17.12 6.26
C HIS A 37 -26.69 18.64 6.11
N ASP A 38 -25.60 19.24 6.58
CA ASP A 38 -25.13 20.56 6.18
C ASP A 38 -23.97 20.44 5.17
N TYR A 39 -23.37 21.57 4.81
CA TYR A 39 -22.25 21.60 3.86
C TYR A 39 -21.04 20.78 4.34
N GLY A 40 -20.69 20.87 5.63
CA GLY A 40 -19.51 20.21 6.19
C GLY A 40 -19.71 18.71 6.36
N THR A 41 -20.83 18.32 6.98
CA THR A 41 -21.21 16.91 7.21
C THR A 41 -21.39 16.14 5.90
N SER A 42 -21.88 16.77 4.83
CA SER A 42 -21.93 16.18 3.49
C SER A 42 -20.55 15.74 2.99
N VAL A 43 -19.51 16.58 3.18
CA VAL A 43 -18.14 16.27 2.76
C VAL A 43 -17.61 15.05 3.51
N TYR A 44 -17.82 15.00 4.83
CA TYR A 44 -17.36 13.89 5.63
C TYR A 44 -18.13 12.60 5.35
N ALA A 45 -19.45 12.66 5.16
CA ALA A 45 -20.25 11.50 4.75
C ALA A 45 -19.74 10.89 3.44
N MET A 46 -19.44 11.72 2.43
CA MET A 46 -18.84 11.24 1.18
C MET A 46 -17.47 10.60 1.39
N SER A 47 -16.58 11.22 2.19
CA SER A 47 -15.24 10.69 2.46
C SER A 47 -15.28 9.36 3.24
N MET A 48 -16.19 9.25 4.21
CA MET A 48 -16.36 8.04 5.04
C MET A 48 -16.91 6.90 4.18
N ALA A 49 -17.93 7.16 3.35
CA ALA A 49 -18.48 6.16 2.42
C ALA A 49 -17.42 5.66 1.42
N ALA A 50 -16.66 6.58 0.80
CA ALA A 50 -15.59 6.22 -0.13
C ALA A 50 -14.49 5.38 0.54
N THR A 51 -14.10 5.75 1.76
CA THR A 51 -13.09 5.04 2.55
C THR A 51 -13.58 3.65 2.97
N ALA A 52 -14.83 3.51 3.40
CA ALA A 52 -15.42 2.21 3.75
C ALA A 52 -15.48 1.27 2.53
N ALA A 53 -15.93 1.78 1.38
CA ALA A 53 -15.96 1.01 0.14
C ALA A 53 -14.56 0.59 -0.32
N PHE A 54 -13.60 1.51 -0.25
CA PHE A 54 -12.19 1.23 -0.56
C PHE A 54 -11.63 0.13 0.35
N ASN A 55 -11.82 0.24 1.67
CA ASN A 55 -11.36 -0.74 2.65
C ASN A 55 -12.01 -2.11 2.43
N TYR A 56 -13.31 -2.15 2.15
CA TYR A 56 -14.03 -3.38 1.83
C TYR A 56 -13.43 -4.09 0.61
N VAL A 57 -13.26 -3.38 -0.51
CA VAL A 57 -12.69 -3.95 -1.74
C VAL A 57 -11.25 -4.38 -1.52
N ALA A 58 -10.44 -3.55 -0.86
CA ALA A 58 -9.06 -3.88 -0.51
C ALA A 58 -8.96 -5.18 0.29
N HIS A 59 -9.82 -5.35 1.30
CA HIS A 59 -9.90 -6.57 2.10
C HIS A 59 -10.29 -7.78 1.24
N LYS A 60 -11.33 -7.67 0.40
CA LYS A 60 -11.79 -8.76 -0.48
C LYS A 60 -10.75 -9.19 -1.52
N LEU A 61 -9.94 -8.25 -2.00
CA LEU A 61 -8.86 -8.52 -2.94
C LEU A 61 -7.55 -8.96 -2.25
N GLY A 62 -7.48 -8.96 -0.92
CA GLY A 62 -6.28 -9.32 -0.17
C GLY A 62 -5.09 -8.39 -0.44
N VAL A 63 -5.34 -7.12 -0.74
CA VAL A 63 -4.27 -6.18 -1.10
C VAL A 63 -3.45 -5.77 0.12
N THR A 64 -2.15 -5.61 -0.07
CA THR A 64 -1.23 -5.13 0.96
C THR A 64 -1.22 -3.60 1.02
N GLY A 65 -0.68 -3.02 2.10
CA GLY A 65 -0.63 -1.56 2.28
C GLY A 65 0.06 -0.78 1.15
N PHE A 66 1.02 -1.38 0.45
CA PHE A 66 1.64 -0.74 -0.72
C PHE A 66 0.71 -0.72 -1.94
N GLN A 67 -0.03 -1.81 -2.17
CA GLN A 67 -1.01 -1.85 -3.26
C GLN A 67 -2.19 -0.91 -2.98
N ALA A 68 -2.63 -0.85 -1.71
CA ALA A 68 -3.64 0.09 -1.27
C ALA A 68 -3.20 1.55 -1.51
N SER A 69 -1.97 1.92 -1.15
CA SER A 69 -1.50 3.28 -1.40
C SER A 69 -1.39 3.62 -2.90
N CYS A 70 -1.04 2.65 -3.76
CA CYS A 70 -1.11 2.84 -5.21
C CYS A 70 -2.56 3.07 -5.69
N ALA A 71 -3.52 2.32 -5.15
CA ALA A 71 -4.93 2.47 -5.51
C ALA A 71 -5.50 3.83 -5.06
N ASP A 72 -5.17 4.30 -3.84
CA ASP A 72 -5.56 5.63 -3.36
C ASP A 72 -5.06 6.75 -4.29
N MET A 73 -3.81 6.67 -4.73
CA MET A 73 -3.25 7.61 -5.69
C MET A 73 -3.99 7.56 -7.03
N ASP A 74 -4.43 6.39 -7.50
CA ASP A 74 -5.21 6.28 -8.72
C ASP A 74 -6.64 6.85 -8.56
N VAL A 75 -7.26 6.71 -7.38
CA VAL A 75 -8.54 7.36 -7.05
C VAL A 75 -8.40 8.88 -7.15
N LEU A 76 -7.36 9.48 -6.54
CA LEU A 76 -7.10 10.91 -6.66
C LEU A 76 -6.89 11.34 -8.11
N ARG A 77 -6.12 10.53 -8.87
CA ARG A 77 -5.87 10.80 -10.29
C ARG A 77 -7.16 10.90 -11.08
N ARG A 78 -8.08 9.93 -10.90
CA ARG A 78 -9.35 9.86 -11.63
C ARG A 78 -10.32 10.95 -11.22
N THR A 79 -10.48 11.15 -9.92
CA THR A 79 -11.45 12.11 -9.37
C THR A 79 -11.07 13.57 -9.59
N ARG A 80 -9.76 13.86 -9.74
CA ARG A 80 -9.23 15.20 -9.98
C ARG A 80 -8.76 15.44 -11.41
N HIS A 81 -8.91 14.45 -12.30
CA HIS A 81 -8.45 14.51 -13.70
C HIS A 81 -6.97 14.91 -13.82
N ILE A 82 -6.12 14.31 -12.98
CA ILE A 82 -4.68 14.62 -12.96
C ILE A 82 -3.97 13.77 -14.03
N ASP A 83 -3.57 14.39 -15.13
CA ASP A 83 -2.83 13.70 -16.19
C ASP A 83 -1.34 13.46 -15.86
N GLY A 84 -0.78 14.33 -15.02
CA GLY A 84 0.65 14.39 -14.77
C GLY A 84 1.11 13.60 -13.54
N PRO A 85 2.44 13.54 -13.32
CA PRO A 85 2.97 13.11 -12.05
C PRO A 85 2.55 14.11 -10.97
N PHE A 86 2.25 13.59 -9.78
CA PHE A 86 1.90 14.38 -8.61
C PHE A 86 2.39 13.67 -7.36
N MET A 87 2.44 14.38 -6.24
CA MET A 87 2.79 13.83 -4.94
C MET A 87 1.88 14.41 -3.86
N LEU A 88 1.72 13.66 -2.78
CA LEU A 88 1.13 14.15 -1.53
C LEU A 88 2.26 14.48 -0.56
N ILE A 89 2.10 15.59 0.17
CA ILE A 89 3.04 16.03 1.21
C ILE A 89 2.32 15.92 2.54
N ASP A 90 2.92 15.19 3.46
CA ASP A 90 2.47 15.10 4.84
C ASP A 90 3.23 16.14 5.68
N ALA A 91 2.50 17.11 6.20
CA ALA A 91 3.07 18.20 6.99
C ALA A 91 3.55 17.72 8.37
N ASP A 92 3.07 16.59 8.89
CA ASP A 92 3.54 16.05 10.18
C ASP A 92 5.01 15.65 10.11
N GLN A 93 5.53 15.40 8.92
CA GLN A 93 6.96 15.18 8.70
C GLN A 93 7.82 16.39 9.09
N MET A 94 7.25 17.60 9.12
CA MET A 94 7.94 18.80 9.61
C MET A 94 8.27 18.72 11.11
N LEU A 95 7.57 17.88 11.87
CA LEU A 95 7.80 17.70 13.30
C LEU A 95 9.08 16.91 13.58
N TYR A 96 9.69 16.27 12.56
CA TYR A 96 10.85 15.40 12.76
C TYR A 96 12.04 15.75 11.85
N PRO A 97 13.23 16.01 12.41
CA PRO A 97 14.38 16.53 11.65
C PRO A 97 14.97 15.55 10.63
N GLN A 98 14.67 14.24 10.73
CA GLN A 98 15.13 13.25 9.76
C GLN A 98 14.42 13.37 8.39
N TYR A 99 13.27 14.04 8.33
CA TYR A 99 12.56 14.28 7.08
C TYR A 99 12.92 15.66 6.53
N SER A 100 13.07 15.74 5.21
CA SER A 100 13.33 16.99 4.51
C SER A 100 12.35 17.12 3.35
N ILE A 101 11.22 17.76 3.61
CA ILE A 101 10.17 18.00 2.61
C ILE A 101 10.74 18.75 1.41
N GLU A 102 11.56 19.78 1.65
CA GLU A 102 12.21 20.55 0.59
C GLU A 102 13.07 19.67 -0.34
N ARG A 103 13.83 18.74 0.24
CA ARG A 103 14.64 17.81 -0.55
C ARG A 103 13.74 16.90 -1.39
N VAL A 104 12.70 16.31 -0.78
CA VAL A 104 11.77 15.40 -1.49
C VAL A 104 11.08 16.12 -2.65
N VAL A 105 10.60 17.34 -2.44
CA VAL A 105 9.96 18.14 -3.51
C VAL A 105 10.96 18.45 -4.62
N ARG A 106 12.19 18.85 -4.28
CA ARG A 106 13.23 19.13 -5.27
C ARG A 106 13.58 17.90 -6.11
N GLU A 107 13.73 16.75 -5.47
CA GLU A 107 13.99 15.47 -6.13
C GLU A 107 12.82 15.08 -7.06
N ALA A 108 11.58 15.24 -6.59
CA ALA A 108 10.38 14.98 -7.39
C ALA A 108 10.33 15.87 -8.64
N LEU A 109 10.54 17.18 -8.49
CA LEU A 109 10.56 18.13 -9.63
C LEU A 109 11.61 17.78 -10.67
N VAL A 110 12.81 17.36 -10.23
CA VAL A 110 13.86 16.88 -11.15
C VAL A 110 13.40 15.62 -11.87
N SER A 111 12.80 14.67 -11.15
CA SER A 111 12.30 13.41 -11.73
C SER A 111 11.17 13.60 -12.74
N TRP A 112 10.38 14.67 -12.60
CA TRP A 112 9.25 14.98 -13.49
C TRP A 112 9.68 15.79 -14.73
N GLY A 113 10.91 16.32 -14.75
CA GLY A 113 11.46 17.08 -15.87
C GLY A 113 11.30 16.41 -17.24
N PRO A 114 11.67 15.11 -17.40
CA PRO A 114 11.49 14.39 -18.66
C PRO A 114 10.02 14.34 -19.13
N TRP A 115 9.10 14.05 -18.20
CA TRP A 115 7.66 14.05 -18.51
C TRP A 115 7.17 15.45 -18.93
N ALA A 116 7.61 16.50 -18.24
CA ALA A 116 7.22 17.87 -18.53
C ALA A 116 7.73 18.31 -19.92
N ALA A 117 8.97 17.97 -20.27
CA ALA A 117 9.56 18.24 -21.58
C ALA A 117 8.79 17.52 -22.71
N GLU A 118 8.42 16.26 -22.50
CA GLU A 118 7.62 15.50 -23.48
C GLU A 118 6.22 16.09 -23.66
N LYS A 119 5.51 16.39 -22.56
CA LYS A 119 4.17 17.00 -22.61
C LYS A 119 4.21 18.38 -23.27
N ALA A 120 5.21 19.21 -22.94
CA ALA A 120 5.40 20.52 -23.56
C ALA A 120 5.64 20.39 -25.09
N THR A 121 6.44 19.42 -25.52
CA THR A 121 6.68 19.16 -26.95
C THR A 121 5.38 18.81 -27.69
N LYS A 122 4.54 17.95 -27.10
CA LYS A 122 3.23 17.59 -27.68
C LYS A 122 2.30 18.80 -27.76
N LEU A 123 2.26 19.64 -26.72
CA LEU A 123 1.45 20.86 -26.71
C LEU A 123 1.92 21.87 -27.77
N LEU A 124 3.23 21.97 -28.00
CA LEU A 124 3.79 22.82 -29.05
C LEU A 124 3.50 22.32 -30.47
N GLN A 125 3.21 21.03 -30.67
CA GLN A 125 2.80 20.50 -31.98
C GLN A 125 1.34 20.82 -32.31
N ASP A 126 0.51 21.06 -31.29
CA ASP A 126 -0.91 21.38 -31.44
C ASP A 126 -1.10 22.89 -31.75
N GLN A 127 -0.92 23.25 -33.03
CA GLN A 127 -0.95 24.64 -33.51
C GLN A 127 -2.30 25.35 -33.25
N VAL A 128 -3.40 24.61 -33.19
CA VAL A 128 -4.74 25.16 -32.94
C VAL A 128 -4.82 25.80 -31.54
N LYS A 129 -4.10 25.23 -30.56
CA LYS A 129 -4.08 25.77 -29.19
C LYS A 129 -3.25 27.03 -29.05
N HIS A 130 -2.30 27.30 -29.97
CA HIS A 130 -1.35 28.41 -29.79
C HIS A 130 -2.04 29.78 -29.81
N GLN A 131 -3.17 29.90 -30.52
CA GLN A 131 -3.94 31.15 -30.62
C GLN A 131 -4.61 31.56 -29.30
N TYR A 132 -4.78 30.62 -28.37
CA TYR A 132 -5.51 30.83 -27.10
C TYR A 132 -4.60 30.72 -25.87
N VAL A 133 -3.29 30.55 -26.06
CA VAL A 133 -2.32 30.38 -24.97
C VAL A 133 -1.51 31.67 -24.82
N ALA A 134 -1.38 32.13 -23.57
CA ALA A 134 -0.60 33.31 -23.25
C ALA A 134 0.88 33.17 -23.70
N PRO A 135 1.52 34.25 -24.21
CA PRO A 135 2.90 34.19 -24.71
C PRO A 135 3.91 33.65 -23.70
N GLU A 136 3.73 33.96 -22.41
CA GLU A 136 4.60 33.52 -21.32
C GLU A 136 4.54 32.00 -21.13
N VAL A 137 3.36 31.41 -21.29
CA VAL A 137 3.14 29.96 -21.21
C VAL A 137 3.81 29.26 -22.41
N LEU A 138 3.69 29.83 -23.61
CA LEU A 138 4.39 29.31 -24.79
C LEU A 138 5.91 29.39 -24.64
N ALA A 139 6.42 30.50 -24.09
CA ALA A 139 7.84 30.66 -23.80
C ALA A 139 8.31 29.60 -22.79
N HIS A 140 7.51 29.34 -21.75
CA HIS A 140 7.80 28.31 -20.77
C HIS A 140 7.80 26.89 -21.37
N TRP A 141 6.83 26.55 -22.22
CA TRP A 141 6.81 25.25 -22.91
C TRP A 141 8.02 25.06 -23.82
N ARG A 142 8.43 26.10 -24.56
CA ARG A 142 9.65 26.06 -25.38
C ARG A 142 10.89 25.84 -24.51
N HIS A 143 10.96 26.52 -23.37
CA HIS A 143 12.04 26.32 -22.41
C HIS A 143 12.10 24.86 -21.92
N LEU A 144 10.96 24.31 -21.47
CA LEU A 144 10.87 22.91 -21.02
C LEU A 144 11.25 21.92 -22.13
N ALA A 145 10.75 22.12 -23.36
CA ALA A 145 11.03 21.25 -24.49
C ALA A 145 12.50 21.32 -24.96
N SER A 146 13.17 22.46 -24.75
CA SER A 146 14.59 22.65 -25.09
C SER A 146 15.57 22.11 -24.06
N ALA A 147 15.09 21.81 -22.84
CA ALA A 147 15.95 21.36 -21.76
C ALA A 147 16.49 19.96 -22.08
N PRO A 148 17.82 19.74 -21.98
CA PRO A 148 18.36 18.39 -22.12
C PRO A 148 17.72 17.51 -21.04
N ILE A 149 17.25 16.33 -21.42
CA ILE A 149 16.69 15.33 -20.49
C ILE A 149 17.79 14.98 -19.49
N ARG A 150 17.81 15.65 -18.34
CA ARG A 150 18.69 15.28 -17.23
C ARG A 150 18.12 13.99 -16.68
N GLN A 151 18.85 12.89 -16.84
CA GLN A 151 18.52 11.68 -16.10
C GLN A 151 18.51 12.05 -14.61
N PRO A 152 17.49 11.63 -13.84
CA PRO A 152 17.53 11.82 -12.41
C PRO A 152 18.84 11.20 -11.90
N PRO A 153 19.53 11.85 -10.95
CA PRO A 153 20.68 11.22 -10.32
C PRO A 153 20.23 9.84 -9.84
N PRO A 154 21.07 8.79 -10.01
CA PRO A 154 20.72 7.47 -9.51
C PRO A 154 20.34 7.61 -8.03
N PRO A 155 19.33 6.87 -7.54
CA PRO A 155 18.96 6.93 -6.14
C PRO A 155 20.24 6.78 -5.31
N PRO A 156 20.42 7.57 -4.24
CA PRO A 156 21.62 7.48 -3.43
C PRO A 156 21.81 6.00 -3.12
N ARG A 157 22.95 5.44 -3.54
CA ARG A 157 23.30 4.06 -3.20
C ARG A 157 23.21 4.03 -1.68
N ARG A 158 22.17 3.40 -1.13
CA ARG A 158 22.09 3.14 0.30
C ARG A 158 23.43 2.49 0.61
N ALA A 159 24.22 3.13 1.48
CA ALA A 159 25.50 2.57 1.88
C ALA A 159 25.21 1.10 2.22
N PRO A 160 25.98 0.14 1.68
CA PRO A 160 25.73 -1.25 1.98
C PRO A 160 25.70 -1.36 3.51
N MET A 161 24.55 -1.74 4.06
CA MET A 161 24.45 -2.01 5.49
C MET A 161 25.42 -3.15 5.73
N ALA A 162 26.52 -2.85 6.44
CA ALA A 162 27.49 -3.85 6.80
C ALA A 162 26.76 -4.99 7.51
N GLU A 163 27.01 -6.21 7.06
CA GLU A 163 26.46 -7.37 7.73
C GLU A 163 27.03 -7.43 9.13
N ARG A 164 26.17 -7.68 10.12
CA ARG A 164 26.55 -7.78 11.52
C ARG A 164 26.05 -9.11 12.06
N PRO A 165 26.79 -9.74 12.99
CA PRO A 165 26.28 -10.89 13.70
C PRO A 165 25.13 -10.46 14.62
N TYR A 166 24.03 -11.18 14.55
CA TYR A 166 22.91 -11.08 15.47
C TYR A 166 22.83 -12.39 16.25
N GLU A 167 22.83 -12.29 17.57
CA GLU A 167 22.51 -13.41 18.45
C GLU A 167 20.99 -13.57 18.50
N ILE A 168 20.51 -14.75 18.16
CA ILE A 168 19.10 -15.13 18.22
C ILE A 168 19.01 -16.27 19.23
N THR A 169 18.30 -16.01 20.32
CA THR A 169 18.00 -17.04 21.32
C THR A 169 16.65 -17.63 20.99
N ASP A 170 16.64 -18.93 20.79
CA ASP A 170 15.44 -19.72 20.68
C ASP A 170 15.04 -20.19 22.08
N ALA A 171 13.97 -19.62 22.62
CA ALA A 171 13.52 -19.90 23.98
C ALA A 171 13.08 -21.37 24.15
N ASP A 172 12.50 -21.97 23.10
CA ASP A 172 11.95 -23.32 23.15
C ASP A 172 13.03 -24.40 23.17
N ALA A 173 14.00 -24.31 22.26
CA ALA A 173 15.09 -25.26 22.20
C ALA A 173 16.26 -24.92 23.15
N GLN A 174 16.16 -23.79 23.88
CA GLN A 174 17.25 -23.21 24.67
C GLN A 174 18.56 -23.09 23.88
N THR A 175 18.47 -22.90 22.57
CA THR A 175 19.64 -22.82 21.69
C THR A 175 19.92 -21.39 21.30
N LYS A 176 21.21 -21.05 21.23
CA LYS A 176 21.68 -19.76 20.74
C LYS A 176 22.24 -19.95 19.34
N SER A 177 21.74 -19.16 18.41
CA SER A 177 22.23 -19.14 17.04
C SER A 177 22.75 -17.74 16.70
N TYR A 178 23.81 -17.67 15.89
CA TYR A 178 24.36 -16.41 15.41
C TYR A 178 24.12 -16.33 13.91
N VAL A 179 23.43 -15.29 13.47
CA VAL A 179 23.17 -15.05 12.05
C VAL A 179 23.82 -13.74 11.63
N ILE A 180 24.59 -13.81 10.56
CA ILE A 180 25.12 -12.64 9.87
C ILE A 180 24.01 -12.11 8.95
N ALA A 181 23.50 -10.91 9.26
CA ALA A 181 22.44 -10.28 8.47
C ALA A 181 22.66 -8.77 8.36
N LYS A 182 21.91 -8.11 7.47
CA LYS A 182 21.95 -6.64 7.34
C LYS A 182 21.00 -5.95 8.31
N THR A 183 20.00 -6.67 8.82
CA THR A 183 18.99 -6.15 9.76
C THR A 183 18.52 -7.23 10.73
N PRO A 184 18.02 -6.87 11.93
CA PRO A 184 17.43 -7.83 12.87
C PRO A 184 16.25 -8.62 12.27
N ALA A 185 15.41 -7.98 11.45
CA ALA A 185 14.27 -8.63 10.81
C ALA A 185 14.70 -9.74 9.83
N GLN A 186 15.80 -9.52 9.08
CA GLN A 186 16.37 -10.55 8.22
C GLN A 186 16.99 -11.70 9.01
N ALA A 187 17.64 -11.37 10.13
CA ALA A 187 18.19 -12.39 11.03
C ALA A 187 17.06 -13.27 11.58
N LEU A 188 15.99 -12.65 12.10
CA LEU A 188 14.81 -13.37 12.59
C LEU A 188 14.17 -14.23 11.49
N TYR A 189 13.96 -13.68 10.29
CA TYR A 189 13.41 -14.40 9.15
C TYR A 189 14.23 -15.65 8.78
N SER A 190 15.56 -15.57 8.79
CA SER A 190 16.41 -16.71 8.46
C SER A 190 16.28 -17.88 9.44
N VAL A 191 15.93 -17.60 10.70
CA VAL A 191 15.72 -18.62 11.72
C VAL A 191 14.28 -19.14 11.68
N THR A 192 13.30 -18.27 11.44
CA THR A 192 11.87 -18.64 11.52
C THR A 192 11.31 -19.23 10.21
N ARG A 193 11.92 -18.99 9.05
CA ARG A 193 11.42 -19.48 7.74
C ARG A 193 11.28 -21.01 7.67
N ASN A 194 12.09 -21.74 8.43
CA ASN A 194 12.02 -23.21 8.45
C ASN A 194 11.04 -23.76 9.51
N ARG A 195 10.43 -22.90 10.35
CA ARG A 195 9.59 -23.30 11.48
C ARG A 195 8.09 -23.05 11.30
N PHE A 196 7.67 -22.13 10.43
CA PHE A 196 6.26 -21.78 10.29
C PHE A 196 5.76 -21.99 8.86
N LYS A 197 4.68 -22.78 8.71
CA LYS A 197 3.92 -22.91 7.44
C LYS A 197 3.13 -21.63 7.09
N ALA A 198 2.97 -20.70 8.02
CA ALA A 198 2.27 -19.42 7.81
C ALA A 198 3.24 -18.27 7.45
N ARG A 199 2.76 -17.33 6.63
CA ARG A 199 3.54 -16.18 6.14
C ARG A 199 4.11 -15.38 7.32
N PRO A 200 5.43 -15.12 7.35
CA PRO A 200 6.02 -14.25 8.36
C PRO A 200 5.56 -12.79 8.19
N MET A 201 5.48 -12.07 9.30
CA MET A 201 5.22 -10.62 9.34
C MET A 201 6.23 -9.86 8.48
N SER A 202 5.75 -8.83 7.79
CA SER A 202 6.58 -7.94 6.99
C SER A 202 7.47 -7.07 7.88
N ALA A 203 8.62 -6.63 7.35
CA ALA A 203 9.55 -5.76 8.06
C ALA A 203 8.92 -4.42 8.50
N LEU A 204 7.84 -3.98 7.83
CA LEU A 204 7.11 -2.77 8.16
C LEU A 204 6.23 -2.93 9.41
N GLU A 205 5.68 -4.13 9.62
CA GLU A 205 4.83 -4.47 10.78
C GLU A 205 5.67 -4.58 12.05
N VAL A 206 6.88 -5.15 11.94
CA VAL A 206 7.83 -5.23 13.07
C VAL A 206 8.35 -3.84 13.46
N ALA A 207 8.55 -2.94 12.48
CA ALA A 207 9.07 -1.59 12.72
C ALA A 207 8.07 -0.62 13.39
N ARG A 208 6.78 -0.99 13.44
CA ARG A 208 5.71 -0.17 14.05
C ARG A 208 5.40 -0.55 15.50
N LEU A 209 6.11 -1.52 16.08
CA LEU A 209 5.92 -1.89 17.48
C LEU A 209 6.38 -0.76 18.42
N PRO A 210 5.61 -0.43 19.47
CA PRO A 210 6.01 0.56 20.48
C PRO A 210 7.41 0.31 21.06
N ALA A 211 8.12 1.38 21.40
CA ALA A 211 9.40 1.27 22.09
C ALA A 211 9.22 0.56 23.44
N GLY A 212 9.91 -0.57 23.63
CA GLY A 212 9.73 -1.45 24.80
C GLY A 212 8.80 -2.65 24.57
N THR A 213 8.29 -2.85 23.34
CA THR A 213 7.54 -4.07 23.01
C THR A 213 8.46 -5.28 23.09
N VAL A 214 8.25 -6.10 24.12
CA VAL A 214 8.79 -7.44 24.20
C VAL A 214 7.81 -8.36 23.48
N ILE A 215 8.24 -8.98 22.39
CA ILE A 215 7.45 -10.03 21.73
C ILE A 215 7.54 -11.25 22.64
N ALA A 216 6.52 -11.43 23.49
CA ALA A 216 6.29 -12.68 24.21
C ALA A 216 5.43 -13.60 23.35
N ASP A 217 5.68 -14.90 23.49
CA ASP A 217 5.28 -15.97 22.57
C ASP A 217 3.77 -16.06 22.32
N ALA A 218 3.42 -16.36 21.05
CA ALA A 218 2.12 -16.94 20.73
C ALA A 218 2.17 -18.43 21.07
N THR A 219 1.42 -18.84 22.09
CA THR A 219 1.24 -20.26 22.43
C THR A 219 0.38 -20.93 21.35
N ALA A 220 0.96 -21.88 20.62
CA ALA A 220 0.21 -22.89 19.90
C ALA A 220 0.68 -24.26 20.40
N GLU A 221 -0.26 -25.13 20.76
CA GLU A 221 0.07 -26.50 21.11
C GLU A 221 0.67 -27.22 19.88
N PRO A 222 1.72 -28.03 20.06
CA PRO A 222 2.27 -28.84 18.97
C PRO A 222 1.17 -29.78 18.48
N GLN A 223 0.82 -29.69 17.19
CA GLN A 223 0.11 -30.80 16.57
C GLN A 223 1.01 -32.04 16.66
N GLN A 224 0.45 -33.14 17.15
CA GLN A 224 1.13 -34.42 17.11
C GLN A 224 1.58 -34.71 15.68
N PRO A 225 2.77 -35.31 15.50
CA PRO A 225 3.20 -35.76 14.18
C PRO A 225 2.10 -36.64 13.61
N LEU A 226 1.71 -36.35 12.36
CA LEU A 226 0.91 -37.29 11.59
C LEU A 226 1.78 -38.53 11.40
N ASP A 227 1.30 -39.67 11.92
CA ASP A 227 1.85 -40.97 11.59
C ASP A 227 1.59 -41.19 10.09
N ASP A 228 2.61 -40.97 9.27
CA ASP A 228 2.60 -41.12 7.81
C ASP A 228 2.67 -42.60 7.36
N ASP A 229 2.26 -43.55 8.22
CA ASP A 229 2.30 -44.99 7.92
C ASP A 229 0.89 -45.62 8.06
N ALA A 230 0.03 -45.35 7.07
CA ALA A 230 -1.12 -46.20 6.75
C ALA A 230 -1.31 -46.25 5.23
N ASP A 231 -0.52 -47.12 4.59
CA ASP A 231 -0.81 -47.66 3.27
C ASP A 231 -2.12 -48.46 3.33
N ASP A 232 -3.26 -47.81 3.06
CA ASP A 232 -4.51 -48.49 2.70
C ASP A 232 -4.69 -48.39 1.18
N ASP A 233 -4.06 -49.32 0.46
CA ASP A 233 -4.41 -49.71 -0.90
C ASP A 233 -5.77 -50.44 -0.86
N GLU A 234 -6.88 -49.70 -0.90
CA GLU A 234 -8.20 -50.27 -1.24
C GLU A 234 -8.75 -49.69 -2.56
N ASP A 235 -8.66 -50.54 -3.59
CA ASP A 235 -9.65 -50.77 -4.65
C ASP A 235 -10.45 -49.57 -5.19
N LEU A 236 -9.91 -48.92 -6.22
CA LEU A 236 -10.74 -48.20 -7.19
C LEU A 236 -11.25 -49.17 -8.27
N PRO A 237 -12.57 -49.36 -8.43
CA PRO A 237 -13.10 -50.25 -9.43
C PRO A 237 -12.93 -49.66 -10.83
N ASN A 238 -12.33 -50.50 -11.68
CA ASN A 238 -12.30 -50.38 -13.13
C ASN A 238 -13.70 -50.07 -13.71
N GLY A 239 -13.79 -49.00 -14.50
CA GLY A 239 -14.86 -48.90 -15.48
C GLY A 239 -15.13 -47.49 -15.97
N PHE A 240 -14.42 -47.05 -17.01
CA PHE A 240 -15.06 -46.42 -18.17
C PHE A 240 -14.10 -46.43 -19.36
N ARG A 241 -14.23 -47.45 -20.21
CA ARG A 241 -13.67 -47.52 -21.56
C ARG A 241 -14.69 -46.94 -22.55
N GLY A 242 -14.23 -46.04 -23.39
CA GLY A 242 -14.48 -46.06 -24.84
C GLY A 242 -15.78 -45.45 -25.38
N GLY A 243 -15.64 -44.80 -26.53
CA GLY A 243 -16.73 -44.27 -27.36
C GLY A 243 -16.35 -42.89 -27.91
N ASP A 244 -15.32 -42.82 -28.76
CA ASP A 244 -15.40 -42.87 -30.23
C ASP A 244 -15.90 -41.57 -30.86
N ALA A 245 -15.01 -41.01 -31.68
CA ALA A 245 -15.25 -39.95 -32.63
C ALA A 245 -16.01 -40.51 -33.84
N VAL A 246 -17.05 -39.81 -34.31
CA VAL A 246 -17.49 -39.84 -35.71
C VAL A 246 -18.10 -38.49 -36.08
N GLU A 247 -17.58 -37.94 -37.19
CA GLU A 247 -18.03 -36.83 -38.07
C GLU A 247 -18.12 -35.38 -37.54
#